data_AF-R7N0A4-F1
#
_entry.id   AF-R7N0A4-F1
#
_cell.length_a   1.000
_cell.length_b   1.000
_cell.length_c   1.000
_cell.angle_alpha   90.00
_cell.angle_beta   90.00
_cell.angle_gamma   90.00
#
_symmetry.space_group_name_H-M   'P 1'
#
loop_
_entity.id
_entity.type
_entity.pdbx_description
1 polymer ?
#
loop_
_entity_poly.entity_id
_entity_poly.type
_entity_poly.pdbx_seq_one_letter_code
_entity_poly.pdbx_strand_id
1 'polypeptide(L)'
;MPAPIRGKDLKNIKRIEYEPQNNAVTLSVIVDGNAKAYEMEGITNLKIGKTFNVERREILKTCNKGIRNIINVTGVLENQDFSGAAGGILFGIEQCFRNVSYCLGSDYFAQKLRLEDAVQSSDLVITGEGRLDNTACGKAPSVVMDIAKKNRVPLWFVCGQVSKEIADSLKEGIINDSQSIVLKNMGISKLFTCQTYYNQHPVEGGYEQQIKTYREKTPRILKDLFIRGFE
;
A
#
# COMPACT_ATOMS: atom_id res chain seq x y z
N MET A 1 22.84 -32.25 0.85
CA MET A 1 22.93 -30.78 1.00
C MET A 1 22.41 -30.41 2.37
N PRO A 2 23.01 -29.45 3.09
CA PRO A 2 22.44 -28.95 4.33
C PRO A 2 21.05 -28.36 4.08
N ALA A 3 20.17 -28.42 5.09
CA ALA A 3 18.86 -27.80 4.99
C ALA A 3 18.99 -26.30 4.71
N PRO A 4 18.10 -25.70 3.90
CA PRO A 4 18.16 -24.28 3.61
C PRO A 4 17.94 -23.46 4.89
N ILE A 5 18.73 -22.39 5.04
CA ILE A 5 18.59 -21.41 6.13
C ILE A 5 17.21 -20.75 6.02
N ARG A 6 16.50 -20.66 7.14
CA ARG A 6 15.18 -19.99 7.23
C ARG A 6 15.22 -18.82 8.20
N GLY A 7 14.12 -18.04 8.24
CA GLY A 7 13.98 -16.90 9.14
C GLY A 7 14.30 -17.20 10.62
N LYS A 8 13.95 -18.39 11.11
CA LYS A 8 14.23 -18.83 12.49
C LYS A 8 15.72 -19.04 12.79
N ASP A 9 16.52 -19.28 11.75
CA ASP A 9 17.93 -19.61 11.83
C ASP A 9 18.80 -18.34 11.77
N LEU A 10 18.23 -17.21 11.34
CA LEU A 10 18.93 -15.93 11.20
C LEU A 10 19.61 -15.46 12.49
N LYS A 11 19.07 -15.83 13.66
CA LYS A 11 19.65 -15.52 14.98
C LYS A 11 20.99 -16.22 15.26
N ASN A 12 21.31 -17.27 14.48
CA ASN A 12 22.52 -18.09 14.66
C ASN A 12 23.62 -17.72 13.66
N ILE A 13 23.36 -16.83 12.71
CA ILE A 13 24.33 -16.41 11.70
C ILE A 13 25.42 -15.59 12.37
N LYS A 14 26.68 -16.03 12.26
CA LYS A 14 27.83 -15.33 12.88
C LYS A 14 28.60 -14.48 11.88
N ARG A 15 28.60 -14.90 10.62
CA ARG A 15 29.33 -14.28 9.51
C ARG A 15 28.61 -14.61 8.21
N ILE A 16 28.66 -13.68 7.27
CA ILE A 16 28.24 -13.90 5.88
C ILE A 16 29.49 -13.69 5.03
N GLU A 17 29.84 -14.70 4.25
CA GLU A 17 30.94 -14.63 3.28
C GLU A 17 30.31 -14.62 1.89
N TYR A 18 30.64 -13.61 1.10
CA TYR A 18 30.17 -13.48 -0.26
C TYR A 18 31.23 -12.78 -1.12
N GLU A 19 31.27 -13.13 -2.39
CA GLU A 19 31.97 -12.36 -3.40
C GLU A 19 30.95 -11.41 -4.03
N PRO A 20 31.13 -10.07 -3.96
CA PRO A 20 30.22 -9.13 -4.59
C PRO A 20 30.09 -9.44 -6.08
N GLN A 21 28.88 -9.77 -6.53
CA GLN A 21 28.64 -10.10 -7.93
C GLN A 21 28.56 -8.82 -8.76
N ASN A 22 29.40 -8.78 -9.80
CA ASN A 22 29.31 -7.99 -11.03
C ASN A 22 28.88 -6.52 -10.92
N ASN A 23 29.84 -5.60 -10.96
CA ASN A 23 29.62 -4.14 -11.03
C ASN A 23 28.83 -3.68 -12.29
N ALA A 24 28.66 -4.55 -13.28
CA ALA A 24 28.01 -4.20 -14.55
C ALA A 24 26.48 -4.22 -14.50
N VAL A 25 25.87 -4.75 -13.42
CA VAL A 25 24.41 -4.89 -13.32
C VAL A 25 23.85 -3.88 -12.34
N THR A 26 22.95 -3.01 -12.82
CA THR A 26 22.11 -2.15 -11.98
C THR A 26 20.80 -2.87 -11.69
N LEU A 27 20.42 -2.95 -10.42
CA LEU A 27 19.17 -3.54 -9.99
C LEU A 27 18.21 -2.45 -9.53
N SER A 28 17.08 -2.33 -10.22
CA SER A 28 15.96 -1.50 -9.77
C SER A 28 14.91 -2.35 -9.08
N VAL A 29 14.71 -2.10 -7.78
CA VAL A 29 13.78 -2.85 -6.95
C VAL A 29 12.53 -2.01 -6.71
N ILE A 30 11.39 -2.57 -7.08
CA ILE A 30 10.08 -1.95 -6.88
C ILE A 30 9.50 -2.47 -5.57
N VAL A 31 9.08 -1.56 -4.69
CA VAL A 31 8.51 -1.88 -3.38
C VAL A 31 7.17 -1.18 -3.16
N ASP A 32 6.29 -1.81 -2.38
CA ASP A 32 4.94 -1.31 -2.06
C ASP A 32 4.90 -0.48 -0.76
N GLY A 33 6.05 -0.01 -0.30
CA GLY A 33 6.18 0.77 0.93
C GLY A 33 7.64 1.01 1.30
N ASN A 34 7.86 1.96 2.21
CA ASN A 34 9.18 2.48 2.61
C ASN A 34 9.66 1.96 3.97
N ALA A 35 9.14 0.79 4.39
CA ALA A 35 9.42 0.20 5.70
C ALA A 35 10.92 0.15 6.03
N LYS A 36 11.26 0.59 7.25
CA LYS A 36 12.61 0.57 7.81
C LYS A 36 12.83 -0.66 8.68
N ALA A 37 14.09 -1.04 8.86
CA ALA A 37 14.46 -2.23 9.60
C ALA A 37 13.95 -2.20 11.05
N TYR A 38 13.98 -1.05 11.73
CA TYR A 38 13.49 -0.93 13.11
C TYR A 38 11.96 -1.12 13.21
N GLU A 39 11.21 -0.94 12.12
CA GLU A 39 9.74 -1.08 12.07
C GLU A 39 9.30 -2.54 11.88
N MET A 40 10.26 -3.43 11.61
CA MET A 40 10.00 -4.81 11.22
C MET A 40 9.24 -5.62 12.26
N GLU A 41 9.39 -5.32 13.56
CA GLU A 41 8.64 -6.00 14.61
C GLU A 41 7.13 -5.80 14.44
N GLY A 42 6.71 -4.55 14.19
CA GLY A 42 5.31 -4.20 13.95
C GLY A 42 4.80 -4.81 12.65
N ILE A 43 5.57 -4.70 11.57
CA ILE A 43 5.20 -5.25 10.25
C ILE A 43 5.08 -6.78 10.30
N THR A 44 5.99 -7.45 10.99
CA THR A 44 5.96 -8.91 11.16
C THR A 44 4.70 -9.32 11.92
N ASN A 45 4.32 -8.60 12.96
CA ASN A 45 3.12 -8.90 13.73
C ASN A 45 1.84 -8.84 12.88
N LEU A 46 1.74 -7.86 11.98
CA LEU A 46 0.60 -7.73 11.06
C LEU A 46 0.49 -8.91 10.08
N LYS A 47 1.61 -9.57 9.77
CA LYS A 47 1.67 -10.71 8.82
C LYS A 47 1.45 -12.07 9.48
N ILE A 48 1.49 -12.17 10.81
CA ILE A 48 1.20 -13.43 11.51
C ILE A 48 -0.31 -13.68 11.47
N GLY A 49 -0.72 -14.73 10.75
CA GLY A 49 -2.12 -15.13 10.63
C GLY A 49 -2.75 -15.54 11.96
N LYS A 50 -4.09 -15.44 12.05
CA LYS A 50 -4.86 -15.74 13.27
C LYS A 50 -4.63 -17.17 13.80
N THR A 51 -4.35 -18.13 12.92
CA THR A 51 -4.05 -19.52 13.27
C THR A 51 -2.85 -19.67 14.19
N PHE A 52 -1.91 -18.72 14.17
CA PHE A 52 -0.69 -18.73 14.97
C PHE A 52 -0.78 -17.83 16.20
N ASN A 53 -1.99 -17.51 16.70
CA ASN A 53 -2.14 -16.61 17.84
C ASN A 53 -1.47 -17.12 19.12
N VAL A 54 -1.43 -18.43 19.33
CA VAL A 54 -0.79 -19.06 20.49
C VAL A 54 0.72 -18.87 20.42
N GLU A 55 1.32 -19.11 19.25
CA GLU A 55 2.76 -19.02 19.02
C GLU A 55 3.24 -17.61 18.65
N ARG A 56 2.32 -16.66 18.42
CA ARG A 56 2.60 -15.31 17.91
C ARG A 56 3.75 -14.64 18.64
N ARG A 57 3.74 -14.69 19.97
CA ARG A 57 4.79 -14.06 20.81
C ARG A 57 6.15 -14.70 20.55
N GLU A 58 6.22 -16.02 20.43
CA GLU A 58 7.48 -16.73 20.20
C GLU A 58 7.97 -16.58 18.76
N ILE A 59 7.06 -16.54 17.79
CA ILE A 59 7.37 -16.21 16.38
C ILE A 59 8.00 -14.82 16.32
N LEU A 60 7.35 -13.80 16.90
CA LEU A 60 7.87 -12.43 16.92
C LEU A 60 9.24 -12.36 17.58
N LYS A 61 9.38 -12.95 18.76
CA LYS A 61 10.66 -13.01 19.48
C LYS A 61 11.77 -13.63 18.63
N THR A 62 11.47 -14.71 17.93
CA THR A 62 12.44 -15.39 17.05
C THR A 62 12.79 -14.54 15.84
N CYS A 63 11.79 -13.99 15.14
CA CYS A 63 11.99 -13.13 13.97
C CYS A 63 12.77 -11.86 14.31
N ASN A 64 12.43 -11.19 15.42
CA ASN A 64 13.11 -9.95 15.83
C ASN A 64 14.57 -10.21 16.23
N LYS A 65 14.85 -11.34 16.90
CA LYS A 65 16.24 -11.75 17.16
C LYS A 65 17.00 -12.01 15.85
N GLY A 66 16.35 -12.65 14.88
CA GLY A 66 16.93 -12.90 13.57
C GLY A 66 17.28 -11.61 12.82
N ILE A 67 16.32 -10.67 12.74
CA ILE A 67 16.49 -9.40 12.04
C ILE A 67 17.60 -8.57 12.69
N ARG A 68 17.57 -8.40 14.02
CA ARG A 68 18.64 -7.68 14.75
C ARG A 68 20.02 -8.31 14.52
N ASN A 69 20.09 -9.63 14.51
CA ASN A 69 21.35 -10.32 14.25
C ASN A 69 21.84 -10.07 12.81
N ILE A 70 20.96 -10.11 11.81
CA ILE A 70 21.33 -9.83 10.42
C ILE A 70 21.77 -8.39 10.22
N ILE A 71 21.08 -7.42 10.83
CA ILE A 71 21.50 -6.01 10.84
C ILE A 71 22.92 -5.89 11.39
N ASN A 72 23.20 -6.51 12.54
CA ASN A 72 24.52 -6.49 13.16
C ASN A 72 25.61 -7.14 12.29
N VAL A 73 25.31 -8.26 11.62
CA VAL A 73 26.29 -8.99 10.80
C VAL A 73 26.53 -8.31 9.45
N THR A 74 25.51 -7.65 8.88
CA THR A 74 25.60 -6.99 7.56
C THR A 74 26.01 -5.52 7.65
N GLY A 75 25.82 -4.88 8.80
CA GLY A 75 26.08 -3.45 8.99
C GLY A 75 25.06 -2.52 8.32
N VAL A 76 23.91 -3.04 7.88
CA VAL A 76 22.85 -2.19 7.29
C VAL A 76 22.31 -1.23 8.35
N LEU A 77 22.08 0.02 7.95
CA LEU A 77 21.55 1.04 8.85
C LEU A 77 20.07 0.80 9.12
N GLU A 78 19.68 0.75 10.40
CA GLU A 78 18.31 0.42 10.77
C GLU A 78 17.27 1.43 10.28
N ASN A 79 17.70 2.68 10.08
CA ASN A 79 16.88 3.80 9.65
C ASN A 79 16.89 4.04 8.14
N GLN A 80 17.66 3.25 7.38
CA GLN A 80 17.72 3.36 5.93
C GLN A 80 16.36 3.04 5.34
N ASP A 81 15.88 3.89 4.44
CA ASP A 81 14.60 3.68 3.75
C ASP A 81 14.60 2.32 3.04
N PHE A 82 13.45 1.66 3.03
CA PHE A 82 13.23 0.34 2.41
C PHE A 82 13.96 -0.83 3.06
N SER A 83 14.88 -0.62 4.00
CA SER A 83 15.64 -1.71 4.65
C SER A 83 14.77 -2.82 5.28
N GLY A 84 13.55 -2.49 5.73
CA GLY A 84 12.56 -3.45 6.24
C GLY A 84 11.61 -4.01 5.17
N ALA A 85 11.64 -3.54 3.93
CA ALA A 85 10.70 -4.00 2.92
C ALA A 85 10.90 -5.50 2.61
N ALA A 86 9.81 -6.15 2.19
CA ALA A 86 9.79 -7.58 1.86
C ALA A 86 10.34 -8.52 2.96
N GLY A 87 10.32 -8.11 4.22
CA GLY A 87 10.80 -8.96 5.32
C GLY A 87 12.32 -8.95 5.52
N GLY A 88 13.00 -7.89 5.07
CA GLY A 88 14.46 -7.79 5.13
C GLY A 88 15.17 -8.51 3.97
N ILE A 89 14.45 -8.90 2.92
CA ILE A 89 15.06 -9.42 1.68
C ILE A 89 16.02 -8.38 1.09
N LEU A 90 15.70 -7.10 1.25
CA LEU A 90 16.52 -6.02 0.71
C LEU A 90 17.92 -5.99 1.35
N PHE A 91 18.10 -6.42 2.60
CA PHE A 91 19.41 -6.60 3.20
C PHE A 91 20.31 -7.51 2.35
N GLY A 92 19.78 -8.66 1.91
CA GLY A 92 20.55 -9.59 1.09
C GLY A 92 20.87 -9.02 -0.28
N ILE A 93 19.93 -8.27 -0.87
CA ILE A 93 20.12 -7.61 -2.17
C ILE A 93 21.27 -6.59 -2.10
N GLU A 94 21.33 -5.75 -1.06
CA GLU A 94 22.40 -4.75 -0.91
C GLU A 94 23.78 -5.36 -0.66
N GLN A 95 23.83 -6.53 -0.02
CA GLN A 95 25.10 -7.24 0.14
C GLN A 95 25.55 -7.85 -1.19
N CYS A 96 24.63 -8.38 -1.99
CA CYS A 96 24.98 -9.06 -3.25
C CYS A 96 25.29 -8.10 -4.41
N PHE A 97 24.68 -6.91 -4.44
CA PHE A 97 24.73 -5.98 -5.57
C PHE A 97 25.20 -4.59 -5.11
N ARG A 98 26.15 -3.99 -5.84
CA ARG A 98 26.66 -2.64 -5.53
C ARG A 98 25.76 -1.51 -6.03
N ASN A 99 25.06 -1.72 -7.14
CA ASN A 99 24.26 -0.70 -7.81
C ASN A 99 22.77 -1.02 -7.69
N VAL A 100 22.21 -0.81 -6.49
CA VAL A 100 20.79 -1.04 -6.22
C VAL A 100 20.07 0.29 -6.05
N SER A 101 18.94 0.44 -6.73
CA SER A 101 18.03 1.57 -6.56
C SER A 101 16.65 1.06 -6.15
N TYR A 102 16.01 1.76 -5.21
CA TYR A 102 14.65 1.45 -4.77
C TYR A 102 13.68 2.52 -5.25
N CYS A 103 12.47 2.09 -5.59
CA CYS A 103 11.40 3.01 -5.91
C CYS A 103 10.07 2.44 -5.43
N LEU A 104 9.15 3.33 -5.03
CA LEU A 104 7.77 2.95 -4.79
C LEU A 104 7.13 2.52 -6.11
N GLY A 105 6.38 1.42 -6.08
CA GLY A 105 5.72 0.91 -7.28
C GLY A 105 4.75 1.91 -7.89
N SER A 106 4.03 2.66 -7.05
CA SER A 106 3.14 3.73 -7.46
C SER A 106 3.87 4.79 -8.29
N ASP A 107 5.02 5.29 -7.81
CA ASP A 107 5.83 6.27 -8.54
C ASP A 107 6.44 5.69 -9.81
N TYR A 108 6.97 4.47 -9.75
CA TYR A 108 7.57 3.79 -10.89
C TYR A 108 6.58 3.66 -12.05
N PHE A 109 5.37 3.14 -11.77
CA PHE A 109 4.35 2.99 -12.79
C PHE A 109 3.81 4.34 -13.26
N ALA A 110 3.67 5.32 -12.37
CA ALA A 110 3.24 6.66 -12.77
C ALA A 110 4.20 7.28 -13.80
N GLN A 111 5.51 7.15 -13.60
CA GLN A 111 6.53 7.59 -14.55
C GLN A 111 6.49 6.77 -15.84
N LYS A 112 6.46 5.44 -15.75
CA LYS A 112 6.46 4.56 -16.93
C LYS A 112 5.23 4.73 -17.82
N LEU A 113 4.08 5.02 -17.22
CA LEU A 113 2.83 5.27 -17.93
C LEU A 113 2.67 6.74 -18.34
N ARG A 114 3.63 7.61 -18.00
CA ARG A 114 3.58 9.06 -18.26
C ARG A 114 2.27 9.66 -17.75
N LEU A 115 1.86 9.29 -16.54
CA LEU A 115 0.57 9.72 -15.97
C LEU A 115 0.47 11.23 -15.87
N GLU A 116 1.56 11.94 -15.61
CA GLU A 116 1.54 13.41 -15.55
C GLU A 116 1.13 14.04 -16.87
N ASP A 117 1.67 13.57 -18.01
CA ASP A 117 1.29 14.07 -19.34
C ASP A 117 -0.19 13.76 -19.64
N ALA A 118 -0.63 12.54 -19.32
CA ALA A 118 -2.01 12.11 -19.53
C ALA A 118 -2.99 12.99 -18.71
N VAL A 119 -2.68 13.21 -17.43
CA VAL A 119 -3.48 14.05 -16.54
C VAL A 119 -3.49 15.50 -17.03
N GLN A 120 -2.34 16.07 -17.38
CA GLN A 120 -2.26 17.46 -17.84
C GLN A 120 -3.14 17.73 -19.08
N SER A 121 -3.29 16.73 -19.95
CA SER A 121 -4.15 16.82 -21.14
C SER A 121 -5.63 16.49 -20.89
N SER A 122 -6.01 16.12 -19.67
CA SER A 122 -7.35 15.68 -19.32
C SER A 122 -8.21 16.82 -18.77
N ASP A 123 -9.50 16.82 -19.13
CA ASP A 123 -10.49 17.73 -18.51
C ASP A 123 -10.94 17.24 -17.11
N LEU A 124 -10.80 15.93 -16.86
CA LEU A 124 -11.21 15.26 -15.64
C LEU A 124 -10.39 13.99 -15.42
N VAL A 125 -9.98 13.75 -14.17
CA VAL A 125 -9.35 12.50 -13.74
C VAL A 125 -10.32 11.71 -12.88
N ILE A 126 -10.44 10.40 -13.14
CA ILE A 126 -11.21 9.47 -12.29
C ILE A 126 -10.24 8.41 -11.76
N THR A 127 -10.19 8.23 -10.44
CA THR A 127 -9.37 7.20 -9.79
C THR A 127 -10.12 6.58 -8.61
N GLY A 128 -9.55 5.56 -7.97
CA GLY A 128 -10.22 4.91 -6.84
C GLY A 128 -9.47 3.75 -6.20
N GLU A 129 -9.97 3.32 -5.05
CA GLU A 129 -9.52 2.13 -4.34
C GLU A 129 -10.61 1.53 -3.45
N GLY A 130 -10.35 0.39 -2.81
CA GLY A 130 -11.32 -0.23 -1.91
C GLY A 130 -11.75 0.66 -0.74
N ARG A 131 -10.82 1.47 -0.21
CA ARG A 131 -11.06 2.33 0.95
C ARG A 131 -10.24 3.62 0.91
N LEU A 132 -10.90 4.77 1.01
CA LEU A 132 -10.25 6.08 1.14
C LEU A 132 -10.04 6.40 2.63
N ASP A 133 -8.79 6.32 3.09
CA ASP A 133 -8.37 6.74 4.43
C ASP A 133 -6.91 7.24 4.44
N ASN A 134 -6.37 7.62 5.59
CA ASN A 134 -4.99 8.12 5.70
C ASN A 134 -3.91 7.09 5.30
N THR A 135 -4.25 5.80 5.15
CA THR A 135 -3.35 4.75 4.64
C THR A 135 -3.33 4.64 3.11
N ALA A 136 -4.21 5.37 2.42
CA ALA A 136 -4.16 5.55 0.97
C ALA A 136 -2.90 6.31 0.52
N CYS A 137 -2.32 7.12 1.41
CA CYS A 137 -1.10 7.88 1.18
C CYS A 137 0.07 6.96 0.83
N GLY A 138 0.59 7.09 -0.39
CA GLY A 138 1.72 6.32 -0.93
C GLY A 138 1.33 5.22 -1.94
N LYS A 139 0.04 4.95 -2.12
CA LYS A 139 -0.47 3.97 -3.08
C LYS A 139 -0.74 4.60 -4.45
N ALA A 140 -1.10 3.78 -5.43
CA ALA A 140 -1.40 4.25 -6.78
C ALA A 140 -2.42 5.41 -6.85
N PRO A 141 -3.55 5.39 -6.10
CA PRO A 141 -4.50 6.51 -6.14
C PRO A 141 -3.92 7.82 -5.61
N SER A 142 -3.07 7.80 -4.58
CA SER A 142 -2.49 9.03 -4.04
C SER A 142 -1.57 9.72 -5.03
N VAL A 143 -0.77 8.95 -5.78
CA VAL A 143 0.09 9.51 -6.83
C VAL A 143 -0.76 10.18 -7.92
N VAL A 144 -1.88 9.57 -8.32
CA VAL A 144 -2.82 10.18 -9.27
C VAL A 144 -3.45 11.46 -8.70
N MET A 145 -3.82 11.46 -7.41
CA MET A 145 -4.36 12.64 -6.74
C MET A 145 -3.35 13.80 -6.69
N ASP A 146 -2.10 13.51 -6.33
CA ASP A 146 -1.05 14.52 -6.27
C ASP A 146 -0.75 15.12 -7.65
N ILE A 147 -0.70 14.28 -8.69
CA ILE A 147 -0.52 14.73 -10.08
C ILE A 147 -1.70 15.61 -10.53
N ALA A 148 -2.95 15.19 -10.29
CA ALA A 148 -4.13 15.96 -10.66
C ALA A 148 -4.19 17.30 -9.94
N LYS A 149 -3.92 17.31 -8.64
CA LYS A 149 -3.86 18.53 -7.82
C LYS A 149 -2.77 19.48 -8.29
N LYS A 150 -1.57 18.98 -8.58
CA LYS A 150 -0.44 19.76 -9.13
C LYS A 150 -0.81 20.43 -10.46
N ASN A 151 -1.49 19.69 -11.34
CA ASN A 151 -1.90 20.17 -12.66
C ASN A 151 -3.25 20.91 -12.66
N ARG A 152 -3.89 21.07 -11.50
CA ARG A 152 -5.19 21.73 -11.32
C ARG A 152 -6.31 21.13 -12.16
N VAL A 153 -6.25 19.82 -12.39
CA VAL A 153 -7.27 19.06 -13.11
C VAL A 153 -8.28 18.53 -12.08
N PRO A 154 -9.60 18.72 -12.28
CA PRO A 154 -10.61 18.14 -11.42
C PRO A 154 -10.43 16.63 -11.27
N LEU A 155 -10.59 16.12 -10.04
CA LEU A 155 -10.48 14.69 -9.74
C LEU A 155 -11.73 14.16 -9.08
N TRP A 156 -12.24 13.06 -9.63
CA TRP A 156 -13.31 12.27 -9.04
C TRP A 156 -12.74 10.98 -8.44
N PHE A 157 -13.07 10.72 -7.19
CA PHE A 157 -12.58 9.55 -6.46
C PHE A 157 -13.70 8.54 -6.26
N VAL A 158 -13.42 7.26 -6.51
CA VAL A 158 -14.38 6.16 -6.36
C VAL A 158 -13.88 5.19 -5.30
N CYS A 159 -14.69 4.88 -4.29
CA CYS A 159 -14.27 3.91 -3.29
C CYS A 159 -15.39 3.04 -2.74
N GLY A 160 -14.99 1.89 -2.16
CA GLY A 160 -15.92 1.03 -1.44
C GLY A 160 -16.28 1.58 -0.07
N GLN A 161 -15.29 2.13 0.63
CA GLN A 161 -15.39 2.63 2.00
C GLN A 161 -14.60 3.94 2.15
N VAL A 162 -14.95 4.73 3.16
CA VAL A 162 -14.23 5.92 3.57
C VAL A 162 -13.90 5.88 5.07
N SER A 163 -12.94 6.69 5.49
CA SER A 163 -12.66 6.93 6.90
C SER A 163 -13.87 7.53 7.62
N LYS A 164 -13.86 7.45 8.96
CA LYS A 164 -14.93 8.03 9.77
C LYS A 164 -15.05 9.54 9.56
N GLU A 165 -13.93 10.25 9.39
CA GLU A 165 -13.93 11.70 9.19
C GLU A 165 -14.68 12.11 7.91
N ILE A 166 -14.62 11.28 6.86
CA ILE A 166 -15.34 11.52 5.61
C ILE A 166 -16.79 11.03 5.73
N ALA A 167 -17.01 9.90 6.41
CA ALA A 167 -18.33 9.29 6.58
C ALA A 167 -19.34 10.24 7.26
N ASP A 168 -18.89 11.07 8.20
CA ASP A 168 -19.76 12.03 8.89
C ASP A 168 -20.38 13.08 7.95
N SER A 169 -19.75 13.33 6.78
CA SER A 169 -20.26 14.24 5.75
C SER A 169 -21.02 13.53 4.62
N LEU A 170 -21.14 12.20 4.70
CA LEU A 170 -21.69 11.36 3.63
C LEU A 170 -23.21 11.29 3.69
N LYS A 171 -23.89 11.80 2.65
CA LYS A 171 -25.37 11.74 2.56
C LYS A 171 -25.84 10.59 1.67
N GLU A 172 -25.58 10.67 0.37
CA GLU A 172 -26.18 9.77 -0.62
C GLU A 172 -25.15 8.95 -1.42
N GLY A 173 -23.97 8.72 -0.83
CA GLY A 173 -22.85 8.09 -1.55
C GLY A 173 -22.08 9.05 -2.45
N ILE A 174 -22.46 10.34 -2.49
CA ILE A 174 -21.79 11.40 -3.25
C ILE A 174 -21.44 12.56 -2.30
N ILE A 175 -20.22 13.07 -2.38
CA ILE A 175 -19.79 14.29 -1.66
C ILE A 175 -18.98 15.16 -2.61
N ASN A 176 -19.28 16.45 -2.67
CA ASN A 176 -18.45 17.45 -3.35
C ASN A 176 -17.45 18.07 -2.37
N ASP A 177 -16.31 18.53 -2.87
CA ASP A 177 -15.28 19.19 -2.05
C ASP A 177 -15.78 20.43 -1.28
N SER A 178 -16.74 21.15 -1.85
CA SER A 178 -17.45 22.27 -1.20
C SER A 178 -18.17 21.88 0.09
N GLN A 179 -18.44 20.59 0.27
CA GLN A 179 -19.11 20.02 1.45
C GLN A 179 -18.13 19.36 2.42
N SER A 180 -16.84 19.21 2.06
CA SER A 180 -15.84 18.53 2.89
C SER A 180 -14.46 19.15 2.74
N ILE A 181 -13.99 19.79 3.82
CA ILE A 181 -12.62 20.32 3.90
C ILE A 181 -11.56 19.21 3.73
N VAL A 182 -11.89 17.97 4.14
CA VAL A 182 -11.00 16.81 3.99
C VAL A 182 -10.78 16.50 2.51
N LEU A 183 -11.85 16.40 1.73
CA LEU A 183 -11.75 16.16 0.28
C LEU A 183 -11.03 17.29 -0.44
N LYS A 184 -11.35 18.54 -0.09
CA LYS A 184 -10.68 19.72 -0.65
C LYS A 184 -9.18 19.69 -0.39
N ASN A 185 -8.75 19.33 0.82
CA ASN A 185 -7.32 19.20 1.15
C ASN A 185 -6.65 18.07 0.38
N MET A 186 -7.37 16.98 0.12
CA MET A 186 -6.90 15.86 -0.71
C MET A 186 -6.89 16.17 -2.22
N GLY A 187 -7.50 17.27 -2.66
CA GLY A 187 -7.64 17.59 -4.10
C GLY A 187 -8.71 16.77 -4.81
N ILE A 188 -9.61 16.12 -4.06
CA ILE A 188 -10.74 15.37 -4.60
C ILE A 188 -11.90 16.36 -4.78
N SER A 189 -12.29 16.65 -6.02
CA SER A 189 -13.42 17.54 -6.32
C SER A 189 -14.78 16.88 -6.06
N LYS A 190 -14.88 15.56 -6.29
CA LYS A 190 -16.09 14.77 -6.05
C LYS A 190 -15.74 13.35 -5.64
N LEU A 191 -16.43 12.83 -4.64
CA LEU A 191 -16.27 11.48 -4.12
C LEU A 191 -17.54 10.67 -4.39
N PHE A 192 -17.36 9.44 -4.87
CA PHE A 192 -18.39 8.43 -5.05
C PHE A 192 -18.08 7.22 -4.19
N THR A 193 -19.05 6.77 -3.38
CA THR A 193 -18.89 5.59 -2.55
C THR A 193 -20.16 4.77 -2.41
N CYS A 194 -20.02 3.44 -2.47
CA CYS A 194 -21.11 2.52 -2.19
C CYS A 194 -21.33 2.28 -0.69
N GLN A 195 -20.54 2.90 0.19
CA GLN A 195 -20.63 2.67 1.64
C GLN A 195 -22.03 2.99 2.20
N THR A 196 -22.66 4.10 1.76
CA THR A 196 -24.02 4.45 2.22
C THR A 196 -25.03 3.35 1.90
N TYR A 197 -24.95 2.79 0.69
CA TYR A 197 -25.84 1.70 0.28
C TYR A 197 -25.66 0.46 1.17
N TYR A 198 -24.41 0.04 1.38
CA TYR A 198 -24.13 -1.17 2.18
C TYR A 198 -24.34 -0.98 3.69
N ASN A 199 -24.29 0.26 4.20
CA ASN A 199 -24.73 0.56 5.56
C ASN A 199 -26.25 0.35 5.73
N GLN A 200 -27.03 0.67 4.70
CA GLN A 200 -28.49 0.50 4.69
C GLN A 200 -28.91 -0.93 4.30
N HIS A 201 -28.06 -1.64 3.56
CA HIS A 201 -28.29 -3.00 3.07
C HIS A 201 -27.11 -3.90 3.45
N PRO A 202 -26.97 -4.26 4.75
CA PRO A 202 -25.89 -5.12 5.20
C PRO A 202 -25.87 -6.45 4.43
N VAL A 203 -24.67 -6.88 4.02
CA VAL A 203 -24.50 -8.16 3.32
C VAL A 203 -24.27 -9.26 4.33
N GLU A 204 -25.24 -10.16 4.45
CA GLU A 204 -25.17 -11.33 5.32
C GLU A 204 -24.32 -12.47 4.71
N GLY A 205 -23.89 -13.40 5.56
CA GLY A 205 -23.14 -14.60 5.18
C GLY A 205 -21.64 -14.49 5.41
N GLY A 206 -20.93 -15.58 5.08
CA GLY A 206 -19.47 -15.66 5.21
C GLY A 206 -18.72 -14.86 4.14
N TYR A 207 -17.40 -14.78 4.28
CA TYR A 207 -16.50 -13.98 3.42
C TYR A 207 -16.72 -14.19 1.92
N GLU A 208 -16.88 -15.44 1.48
CA GLU A 208 -17.09 -15.77 0.06
C GLU A 208 -18.43 -15.26 -0.47
N GLN A 209 -19.50 -15.38 0.33
CA GLN A 209 -20.83 -14.91 -0.02
C GLN A 209 -20.87 -13.37 -0.08
N GLN A 210 -20.15 -12.72 0.84
CA GLN A 210 -19.99 -11.27 0.84
C GLN A 210 -19.27 -10.80 -0.43
N ILE A 211 -18.14 -11.42 -0.80
CA ILE A 211 -17.41 -11.08 -2.04
C ILE A 211 -18.30 -11.24 -3.27
N LYS A 212 -19.04 -12.35 -3.36
CA LYS A 212 -19.94 -12.60 -4.49
C LYS A 212 -20.96 -11.47 -4.62
N THR A 213 -21.58 -11.08 -3.51
CA THR A 213 -22.56 -9.98 -3.47
C THR A 213 -21.94 -8.64 -3.85
N TYR A 214 -20.75 -8.33 -3.34
CA TYR A 214 -20.05 -7.09 -3.68
C TYR A 214 -19.69 -7.02 -5.16
N ARG A 215 -19.17 -8.10 -5.75
CA ARG A 215 -18.83 -8.16 -7.17
C ARG A 215 -20.04 -7.99 -8.08
N GLU A 216 -21.20 -8.51 -7.67
CA GLU A 216 -22.43 -8.40 -8.44
C GLU A 216 -23.09 -7.02 -8.33
N LYS A 217 -23.19 -6.47 -7.11
CA LYS A 217 -23.99 -5.26 -6.84
C LYS A 217 -23.20 -3.95 -6.96
N THR A 218 -21.93 -3.92 -6.52
CA THR A 218 -21.14 -2.67 -6.44
C THR A 218 -21.04 -1.94 -7.78
N PRO A 219 -20.81 -2.61 -8.94
CA PRO A 219 -20.75 -1.91 -10.23
C PRO A 219 -22.06 -1.19 -10.58
N ARG A 220 -23.23 -1.76 -10.25
CA ARG A 220 -24.53 -1.15 -10.51
C ARG A 220 -24.73 0.08 -9.63
N ILE A 221 -24.45 -0.06 -8.32
CA ILE A 221 -24.56 1.04 -7.35
C ILE A 221 -23.66 2.21 -7.76
N LEU A 222 -22.40 1.93 -8.10
CA LEU A 222 -21.46 2.98 -8.53
C LEU A 222 -21.91 3.60 -9.85
N LYS A 223 -22.40 2.82 -10.82
CA LYS A 223 -22.95 3.37 -12.07
C LYS A 223 -24.08 4.37 -11.80
N ASP A 224 -25.04 4.02 -10.93
CA ASP A 224 -26.17 4.89 -10.60
C ASP A 224 -25.71 6.16 -9.86
N LEU A 225 -24.71 6.04 -8.99
CA LEU A 225 -24.06 7.18 -8.33
C LEU A 225 -23.37 8.10 -9.35
N PHE A 226 -22.66 7.53 -10.32
CA PHE A 226 -21.98 8.29 -11.35
C PHE A 226 -22.96 9.08 -12.21
N ILE A 227 -24.06 8.45 -12.66
CA ILE A 227 -25.11 9.12 -13.45
C ILE A 227 -25.67 10.31 -12.69
N ARG A 228 -26.08 10.13 -11.42
CA ARG A 228 -26.58 11.21 -10.55
C ARG A 228 -25.54 12.29 -10.26
N GLY A 229 -24.25 11.96 -10.35
CA GLY A 229 -23.17 12.92 -10.14
C GLY A 229 -22.90 13.83 -11.34
N PHE A 230 -23.41 13.50 -12.53
CA PHE A 230 -23.31 14.36 -13.72
C PHE A 230 -24.50 15.31 -13.89
N GLU A 231 -25.62 15.00 -13.24
CA GLU A 231 -26.82 15.86 -13.14
C GLU A 231 -26.61 17.03 -12.17
#